data_AF-A0A977TEP0-F1
#
_entry.id   AF-A0A977TEP0-F1
#
_cell.length_a   1.000
_cell.length_b   1.000
_cell.length_c   1.000
_cell.angle_alpha   90.00
_cell.angle_beta   90.00
_cell.angle_gamma   90.00
#
_symmetry.space_group_name_H-M   'P 1'
#
loop_
_entity.id
_entity.type
_entity.pdbx_description
1 polymer ?
#
loop_
_entity_poly.entity_id
_entity_poly.type
_entity_poly.pdbx_seq_one_letter_code
_entity_poly.pdbx_strand_id
1 'polypeptide(L)'
;FDTAFFPDNVFSATSSSSGNGPERCRLNGNRAWLPSTNRNASDFLQINLGYEFYICAIATQGNPIADQWTTKYKISTSLDNINWVICGENGTYKVFSGNTGQSDIVKHNLQE
;
A
#
# COMPACT_ATOMS: atom_id res chain seq x y z
N PHE A 1 3.20 -15.07 1.52
CA PHE A 1 1.86 -14.52 1.81
C PHE A 1 0.84 -15.41 1.13
N ASP A 2 -0.07 -15.97 1.90
CA ASP A 2 -0.99 -16.99 1.42
C ASP A 2 -2.07 -16.36 0.53
N THR A 3 -2.11 -16.77 -0.74
CA THR A 3 -3.10 -16.31 -1.73
C THR A 3 -4.51 -16.84 -1.42
N ALA A 4 -4.63 -17.84 -0.54
CA ALA A 4 -5.92 -18.38 -0.12
C ALA A 4 -6.71 -17.39 0.75
N PHE A 5 -6.04 -16.58 1.57
CA PHE A 5 -6.69 -15.60 2.45
C PHE A 5 -6.91 -14.24 1.79
N PHE A 6 -6.00 -13.84 0.90
CA PHE A 6 -6.12 -12.60 0.13
C PHE A 6 -5.96 -12.93 -1.35
N PRO A 7 -7.03 -13.29 -2.08
CA PRO A 7 -6.96 -13.56 -3.52
C PRO A 7 -6.66 -12.28 -4.33
N ASP A 8 -6.19 -12.41 -5.57
CA ASP A 8 -5.70 -11.26 -6.36
C ASP A 8 -6.76 -10.18 -6.60
N ASN A 9 -8.04 -10.55 -6.66
CA ASN A 9 -9.15 -9.62 -6.89
C ASN A 9 -9.45 -8.68 -5.71
N VAL A 10 -8.81 -8.87 -4.55
CA VAL A 10 -8.96 -7.95 -3.41
C VAL A 10 -8.04 -6.74 -3.51
N PHE A 11 -7.08 -6.76 -4.45
CA PHE A 11 -6.17 -5.65 -4.69
C PHE A 11 -6.67 -4.81 -5.86
N SER A 12 -6.74 -3.50 -5.66
CA SER A 12 -7.05 -2.53 -6.71
C SER A 12 -6.10 -1.34 -6.63
N ALA A 13 -6.00 -0.57 -7.70
CA ALA A 13 -5.19 0.64 -7.72
C ALA A 13 -5.80 1.69 -8.67
N THR A 14 -5.39 2.94 -8.52
CA THR A 14 -5.78 4.03 -9.42
C THR A 14 -5.39 3.75 -10.87
N SER A 15 -4.20 3.20 -11.05
CA SER A 15 -3.61 2.89 -12.34
C SER A 15 -2.52 1.82 -12.17
N SER A 16 -2.06 1.24 -13.27
CA SER A 16 -0.98 0.26 -13.24
C SER A 16 -0.19 0.28 -14.54
N SER A 17 1.13 0.21 -14.42
CA SER A 17 2.00 -0.04 -15.57
C SER A 17 1.88 -1.51 -16.04
N SER A 18 2.20 -1.76 -17.31
CA SER A 18 2.11 -3.10 -17.89
C SER A 18 2.93 -4.12 -17.10
N GLY A 19 2.28 -5.19 -16.63
CA GLY A 19 2.92 -6.26 -15.86
C GLY A 19 3.19 -5.94 -14.39
N ASN A 20 2.71 -4.81 -13.86
CA ASN A 20 2.87 -4.41 -12.45
C ASN A 20 1.51 -3.99 -11.86
N GLY A 21 0.52 -4.88 -12.01
CA GLY A 21 -0.81 -4.70 -11.46
C GLY A 21 -0.84 -4.69 -9.92
N PRO A 22 -1.97 -4.31 -9.32
CA PRO A 22 -2.11 -4.20 -7.87
C PRO A 22 -1.88 -5.52 -7.14
N GLU A 23 -2.14 -6.67 -7.77
CA GLU A 23 -1.92 -8.00 -7.21
C GLU A 23 -0.42 -8.31 -6.96
N ARG A 24 0.47 -7.54 -7.58
CA ARG A 24 1.93 -7.62 -7.39
C ARG A 24 2.41 -6.89 -6.14
N CYS A 25 1.54 -6.26 -5.35
CA CYS A 25 1.94 -5.53 -4.14
C CYS A 25 2.33 -6.41 -2.93
N ARG A 26 2.21 -7.73 -3.05
CA ARG A 26 2.47 -8.66 -1.95
C ARG A 26 3.92 -8.55 -1.49
N LEU A 27 4.11 -8.34 -0.18
CA LEU A 27 5.43 -8.27 0.44
C LEU A 27 6.24 -9.56 0.17
N ASN A 28 7.54 -9.44 -0.10
CA ASN A 28 8.42 -10.50 -0.60
C ASN A 28 7.94 -11.16 -1.92
N GLY A 29 7.13 -10.44 -2.71
CA GLY A 29 6.74 -10.84 -4.05
C GLY A 29 7.92 -10.77 -5.03
N ASN A 30 7.73 -11.32 -6.23
CA ASN A 30 8.72 -11.26 -7.32
C ASN A 30 8.59 -10.00 -8.19
N ARG A 31 7.62 -9.14 -7.90
CA ARG A 31 7.29 -7.86 -8.55
C ARG A 31 6.68 -6.93 -7.51
N ALA A 32 6.39 -5.70 -7.92
CA ALA A 32 5.66 -4.71 -7.15
C ALA A 32 4.50 -4.13 -7.98
N TRP A 33 3.53 -3.50 -7.31
CA TRP A 33 2.60 -2.61 -8.00
C TRP A 33 3.32 -1.31 -8.37
N LEU A 34 3.13 -0.85 -9.61
CA LEU A 34 3.63 0.42 -10.09
C LEU A 34 2.46 1.19 -10.72
N PRO A 35 2.19 2.45 -10.30
CA PRO A 35 1.23 3.29 -11.01
C PRO A 35 1.69 3.53 -12.46
N SER A 36 0.77 3.94 -13.32
CA SER A 36 1.10 4.20 -14.74
C SER A 36 2.13 5.32 -14.92
N THR A 37 2.24 6.25 -13.95
CA THR A 37 3.26 7.31 -13.92
C THR A 37 3.72 7.55 -12.49
N ASN A 38 4.89 8.17 -12.30
CA ASN A 38 5.41 8.55 -10.98
C ASN A 38 5.12 10.03 -10.62
N ARG A 39 4.17 10.67 -11.30
CA ARG A 39 3.92 12.12 -11.19
C ARG A 39 2.69 12.48 -10.37
N ASN A 40 1.86 11.50 -10.05
CA ASN A 40 0.60 11.73 -9.35
C ASN A 40 0.71 11.27 -7.89
N ALA A 41 0.80 12.24 -6.97
CA ALA A 41 0.81 11.97 -5.54
C ALA A 41 -0.51 11.40 -5.00
N SER A 42 -1.58 11.41 -5.81
CA SER A 42 -2.89 10.82 -5.48
C SER A 42 -3.03 9.38 -5.98
N ASP A 43 -2.02 8.79 -6.59
CA ASP A 43 -2.05 7.37 -6.93
C ASP A 43 -2.08 6.52 -5.66
N PHE A 44 -2.96 5.52 -5.64
CA PHE A 44 -3.12 4.64 -4.49
C PHE A 44 -3.24 3.17 -4.90
N LEU A 45 -2.81 2.33 -3.97
CA LEU A 45 -3.09 0.90 -3.91
C LEU A 45 -4.10 0.69 -2.78
N GLN A 46 -5.15 -0.06 -3.06
CA GLN A 46 -6.21 -0.39 -2.12
C GLN A 46 -6.27 -1.91 -1.92
N ILE A 47 -6.54 -2.31 -0.68
CA ILE A 47 -6.70 -3.71 -0.29
C ILE A 47 -8.07 -3.85 0.37
N ASN A 48 -8.94 -4.66 -0.22
CA ASN A 48 -10.21 -5.04 0.39
C ASN A 48 -10.01 -6.24 1.32
N LEU A 49 -10.21 -6.07 2.62
CA LEU A 49 -10.00 -7.14 3.59
C LEU A 49 -11.20 -8.09 3.73
N GLY A 50 -12.35 -7.75 3.13
CA GLY A 50 -13.59 -8.55 3.15
C GLY A 50 -14.38 -8.47 4.46
N TYR A 51 -13.72 -8.18 5.58
CA TYR A 51 -14.32 -7.98 6.89
C TYR A 51 -13.68 -6.78 7.59
N GLU A 52 -14.27 -6.37 8.71
CA GLU A 52 -13.70 -5.34 9.57
C GLU A 52 -12.53 -5.91 10.38
N PHE A 53 -11.41 -5.20 10.38
CA PHE A 53 -10.21 -5.58 11.12
C PHE A 53 -9.61 -4.39 11.85
N TYR A 54 -9.04 -4.66 13.02
CA TYR A 54 -8.12 -3.75 13.68
C TYR A 54 -6.74 -3.88 13.03
N ILE A 55 -6.33 -2.84 12.28
CA ILE A 55 -5.04 -2.83 11.59
C ILE A 55 -3.96 -2.23 12.50
N CYS A 56 -3.12 -3.08 13.08
CA CYS A 56 -2.09 -2.63 14.02
C CYS A 56 -0.80 -2.15 13.36
N ALA A 57 -0.54 -2.53 12.10
CA ALA A 57 0.69 -2.16 11.40
C ALA A 57 0.57 -2.32 9.89
N ILE A 58 1.41 -1.57 9.17
CA ILE A 58 1.64 -1.70 7.73
C ILE A 58 3.14 -1.88 7.49
N ALA A 59 3.50 -2.76 6.55
CA ALA A 59 4.86 -2.94 6.08
C ALA A 59 4.94 -2.68 4.58
N THR A 60 5.94 -1.93 4.15
CA THR A 60 6.19 -1.58 2.73
C THR A 60 7.54 -2.08 2.26
N GLN A 61 7.62 -2.40 0.97
CA GLN A 61 8.82 -2.83 0.27
C GLN A 61 8.81 -2.24 -1.15
N GLY A 62 10.00 -2.00 -1.72
CA GLY A 62 10.15 -1.52 -3.08
C GLY A 62 10.02 -2.61 -4.15
N ASN A 63 10.37 -2.27 -5.39
CA ASN A 63 10.32 -3.18 -6.52
C ASN A 63 11.54 -4.12 -6.51
N PRO A 64 11.39 -5.45 -6.34
CA PRO A 64 12.52 -6.37 -6.20
C PRO A 64 13.42 -6.49 -7.44
N ILE A 65 13.00 -5.97 -8.60
CA ILE A 65 13.72 -6.08 -9.87
C ILE A 65 14.16 -4.74 -10.46
N ALA A 66 13.92 -3.62 -9.77
CA ALA A 66 14.31 -2.28 -10.22
C ALA A 66 14.47 -1.29 -9.07
N ASP A 67 15.32 -0.28 -9.25
CA ASP A 67 15.62 0.77 -8.27
C ASP A 67 14.43 1.75 -8.09
N GLN A 68 13.33 1.26 -7.53
CA GLN A 68 12.05 1.95 -7.42
C GLN A 68 11.38 1.62 -6.08
N TRP A 69 10.99 2.65 -5.33
CA TRP A 69 10.29 2.52 -4.04
C TRP A 69 9.54 3.80 -3.68
N THR A 70 8.63 3.68 -2.73
CA THR A 70 7.88 4.81 -2.17
C THR A 70 8.60 5.34 -0.93
N THR A 71 8.97 6.62 -0.95
CA THR A 71 9.69 7.27 0.17
C THR A 71 8.77 7.94 1.18
N LYS A 72 7.54 8.30 0.79
CA LYS A 72 6.52 8.89 1.66
C LYS A 72 5.14 8.45 1.23
N TYR A 73 4.27 8.18 2.19
CA TYR A 73 2.88 7.83 1.91
C TYR A 73 1.95 8.23 3.05
N LYS A 74 0.65 8.21 2.78
CA LYS A 74 -0.43 8.31 3.77
C LYS A 74 -1.24 7.02 3.75
N ILE A 75 -1.91 6.73 4.85
CA ILE A 75 -2.83 5.59 4.94
C ILE A 75 -4.24 6.15 5.11
N SER A 76 -5.18 5.61 4.35
CA SER A 76 -6.60 5.86 4.52
C SER A 76 -7.31 4.53 4.80
N THR A 77 -8.32 4.55 5.65
CA THR A 77 -9.16 3.39 5.98
C THR A 77 -10.63 3.72 5.75
N SER A 78 -11.44 2.72 5.47
CA SER A 78 -12.87 2.85 5.25
C SER A 78 -13.59 1.55 5.60
N LEU A 79 -14.82 1.66 6.11
CA LEU A 79 -15.71 0.54 6.39
C LEU A 79 -16.75 0.33 5.27
N ASP A 80 -16.99 1.34 4.44
CA ASP A 80 -18.06 1.36 3.43
C ASP A 80 -17.56 1.62 2.00
N ASN A 81 -16.25 1.81 1.82
CA ASN A 81 -15.59 2.14 0.56
C ASN A 81 -16.05 3.49 -0.05
N ILE A 82 -16.78 4.32 0.71
CA ILE A 82 -17.30 5.63 0.31
C ILE A 82 -16.65 6.70 1.16
N ASN A 83 -16.70 6.54 2.48
CA ASN A 83 -16.16 7.47 3.45
C ASN A 83 -14.79 6.97 3.92
N TRP A 84 -13.75 7.76 3.64
CA TRP A 84 -12.36 7.41 3.95
C TRP A 84 -11.79 8.32 5.03
N VAL A 85 -11.16 7.71 6.02
CA VAL A 85 -10.47 8.40 7.12
C VAL A 85 -8.97 8.25 6.92
N ILE A 86 -8.27 9.37 6.76
CA ILE A 86 -6.81 9.41 6.68
C ILE A 86 -6.24 9.30 8.09
N CYS A 87 -5.30 8.38 8.31
CA CYS A 87 -4.59 8.24 9.58
C CYS A 87 -3.91 9.57 9.98
N GLY A 88 -4.09 9.99 11.22
CA GLY A 88 -3.59 11.26 11.73
C GLY A 88 -3.99 11.49 13.18
N GLU A 89 -3.35 12.46 13.83
CA GLU A 89 -3.61 12.85 15.21
C GLU A 89 -3.89 14.36 15.26
N ASN A 90 -4.79 14.78 16.15
CA ASN A 90 -5.07 16.20 16.42
C ASN A 90 -5.37 17.04 15.16
N GLY A 91 -6.12 16.47 14.20
CA GLY A 91 -6.48 17.16 12.95
C GLY A 91 -5.36 17.27 11.92
N THR A 92 -4.20 16.65 12.15
CA THR A 92 -3.08 16.61 11.20
C THR A 92 -2.91 15.20 10.63
N TYR A 93 -2.92 15.09 9.30
CA TYR A 93 -2.66 13.81 8.62
C TYR A 93 -1.23 13.34 8.85
N LYS A 94 -1.08 12.06 9.18
CA LYS A 94 0.22 11.41 9.36
C LYS A 94 0.82 11.08 8.00
N VAL A 95 2.04 11.53 7.76
CA VAL A 95 2.85 11.15 6.60
C VAL A 95 3.91 10.16 7.08
N PHE A 96 3.83 8.93 6.57
CA PHE A 96 4.76 7.86 6.90
C PHE A 96 5.99 7.94 6.01
N SER A 97 7.18 7.82 6.62
CA SER A 97 8.44 7.66 5.89
C SER A 97 8.52 6.22 5.38
N GLY A 98 8.53 6.04 4.07
CA GLY A 98 8.63 4.73 3.43
C GLY A 98 10.05 4.22 3.33
N ASN A 99 10.32 3.51 2.25
CA ASN A 99 11.57 2.80 2.01
C ASN A 99 12.71 3.73 1.59
N THR A 100 13.94 3.27 1.78
CA THR A 100 15.17 3.96 1.30
C THR A 100 15.88 3.20 0.18
N GLY A 101 15.37 2.02 -0.18
CA GLY A 101 15.82 1.23 -1.32
C GLY A 101 14.74 0.26 -1.79
N GLN A 102 15.13 -0.64 -2.70
CA GLN A 102 14.20 -1.62 -3.27
C GLN A 102 13.94 -2.84 -2.37
N SER A 103 14.92 -3.21 -1.53
CA SER A 103 14.90 -4.49 -0.79
C SER A 103 14.53 -4.37 0.68
N ASP A 104 14.59 -3.17 1.27
CA ASP A 104 14.26 -2.97 2.67
C ASP A 104 12.77 -3.17 2.94
N ILE A 105 12.46 -3.64 4.14
CA ILE A 105 11.09 -3.75 4.64
C ILE A 105 10.96 -2.74 5.77
N VAL A 106 10.13 -1.73 5.56
CA VAL A 106 9.85 -0.69 6.56
C VAL A 106 8.48 -0.96 7.14
N LYS A 107 8.42 -1.17 8.46
CA LYS A 107 7.18 -1.41 9.20
C LYS A 107 6.84 -0.20 10.06
N HIS A 108 5.59 0.26 9.95
CA HIS A 108 5.01 1.25 10.84
C HIS A 108 3.89 0.64 11.64
N ASN A 109 3.96 0.79 12.96
CA ASN A 109 2.83 0.47 13.83
C ASN A 109 1.81 1.61 13.73
N LEU A 110 0.55 1.23 13.53
CA LEU A 110 -0.58 2.13 13.62
C LEU A 110 -1.04 2.07 15.08
N GLN A 111 -0.45 2.94 15.91
CA GLN A 111 -0.96 3.18 17.26
C GLN A 111 -2.26 3.96 17.16
N GLU A 112 -3.20 3.64 18.05
CA GLU A 112 -4.29 4.55 18.42
C GLU A 112 -3.76 5.81 19.10
#